data_AF-A0A7T0JP39-F1
#
_entry.id   AF-A0A7T0JP39-F1
#
_cell.length_a   1.000
_cell.length_b   1.000
_cell.length_c   1.000
_cell.angle_alpha   90.00
_cell.angle_beta   90.00
_cell.angle_gamma   90.00
#
_symmetry.space_group_name_H-M   'P 1'
#
loop_
_entity.id
_entity.type
_entity.pdbx_description
1 polymer ?
#
loop_
_entity_poly.entity_id
_entity_poly.type
_entity_poly.pdbx_seq_one_letter_code
_entity_poly.pdbx_strand_id
1 'polypeptide(L)'
;MTLQHLAIFIGSGLLAACAGTPPASSQTGLPDTGTPALHAVSDTRLRELMDSMNSLMFERFMAEPDIDHQRRIYALKIADAADKLGATVDSILSRLPALNLSPEEQTVFRALAVKLREQTESLKAQAERNQIDAIEPALDQVAATCSSCHALFRKLGN
;
A
#
# COMPACT_ATOMS: atom_id res chain seq x y z
N MET A 1 4.32 72.77 37.59
CA MET A 1 5.06 72.66 38.87
C MET A 1 4.71 71.28 39.43
N THR A 2 5.59 70.30 39.61
CA THR A 2 7.04 70.27 39.87
C THR A 2 7.65 69.01 39.24
N LEU A 3 8.86 69.15 38.69
CA LEU A 3 9.75 68.06 38.29
C LEU A 3 10.21 67.28 39.52
N GLN A 4 10.38 65.96 39.40
CA GLN A 4 11.42 65.26 40.15
C GLN A 4 11.95 64.05 39.36
N HIS A 5 13.22 64.17 38.98
CA HIS A 5 14.05 63.16 38.33
C HIS A 5 14.34 61.99 39.27
N LEU A 6 14.43 60.76 38.76
CA LEU A 6 15.53 59.86 39.14
C LEU A 6 15.73 58.64 38.23
N ALA A 7 16.99 58.50 37.80
CA ALA A 7 17.75 57.28 37.50
C ALA A 7 17.34 56.41 36.29
N ILE A 8 18.01 56.72 35.18
CA ILE A 8 18.34 55.87 34.04
C ILE A 8 19.39 54.82 34.47
N PHE A 9 19.16 53.55 34.17
CA PHE A 9 20.22 52.55 33.97
C PHE A 9 19.84 51.68 32.77
N ILE A 10 20.25 52.11 31.57
CA ILE A 10 20.19 51.32 30.34
C ILE A 10 21.51 50.53 30.25
N GLY A 11 21.46 49.26 30.65
CA GLY A 11 22.55 48.32 30.44
C GLY A 11 22.67 47.97 28.96
N SER A 12 23.55 48.67 28.25
CA SER A 12 23.92 48.40 26.86
C SER A 12 24.90 47.22 26.81
N GLY A 13 24.43 46.05 26.37
CA GLY A 13 25.28 44.92 26.02
C GLY A 13 25.88 45.14 24.63
N LEU A 14 27.16 45.46 24.58
CA LEU A 14 27.98 45.52 23.37
C LEU A 14 28.15 44.10 22.80
N LEU A 15 27.54 43.83 21.64
CA LEU A 15 27.88 42.68 20.81
C LEU A 15 29.24 42.94 20.15
N ALA A 16 30.27 42.26 20.65
CA ALA A 16 31.58 42.23 20.04
C ALA A 16 31.51 41.48 18.70
N ALA A 17 31.65 42.23 17.60
CA ALA A 17 31.88 41.68 16.27
C ALA A 17 33.35 41.26 16.16
N CYS A 18 33.61 39.94 16.22
CA CYS A 18 34.89 39.38 15.81
C CYS A 18 34.85 39.09 14.31
N ALA A 19 35.40 40.02 13.52
CA ALA A 19 35.78 39.77 12.15
C ALA A 19 36.98 38.80 12.14
N GLY A 20 36.73 37.55 11.77
CA GLY A 20 37.77 36.56 11.50
C GLY A 20 37.81 36.28 10.00
N THR A 21 38.90 36.70 9.35
CA THR A 21 39.23 36.37 7.96
C THR A 21 39.28 34.85 7.77
N PRO A 22 38.64 34.26 6.75
CA PRO A 22 38.83 32.84 6.47
C PRO A 22 40.26 32.61 5.98
N PRO A 23 41.02 31.67 6.55
CA PRO A 23 42.28 31.28 5.97
C PRO A 23 42.01 30.63 4.61
N ALA A 24 42.75 31.06 3.59
CA ALA A 24 42.87 30.33 2.34
C ALA A 24 43.36 28.92 2.69
N SER A 25 42.46 27.94 2.59
CA SER A 25 42.82 26.54 2.70
C SER A 25 43.73 26.21 1.53
N SER A 26 45.03 26.24 1.81
CA SER A 26 46.03 25.62 0.96
C SER A 26 45.63 24.15 0.85
N GLN A 27 45.14 23.75 -0.31
CA GLN A 27 45.01 22.34 -0.68
C GLN A 27 46.44 21.78 -0.77
N THR A 28 46.99 21.41 0.39
CA THR A 28 48.12 20.50 0.45
C THR A 28 47.61 19.19 -0.13
N GLY A 29 48.03 18.90 -1.37
CA GLY A 29 47.73 17.67 -2.06
C GLY A 29 48.00 16.49 -1.14
N LEU A 30 46.93 15.74 -0.84
CA LEU A 30 47.08 14.39 -0.31
C LEU A 30 47.92 13.60 -1.32
N PRO A 31 48.87 12.76 -0.86
CA PRO A 31 49.63 11.91 -1.76
C PRO A 31 48.66 11.04 -2.56
N ASP A 32 48.73 11.15 -3.89
CA ASP A 32 48.01 10.29 -4.82
C ASP A 32 48.49 8.85 -4.62
N THR A 33 47.71 8.06 -3.89
CA THR A 33 47.97 6.64 -3.62
C THR A 33 47.61 5.74 -4.82
N GLY A 34 47.41 6.32 -6.01
CA GLY A 34 47.29 5.57 -7.26
C GLY A 34 46.05 4.69 -7.37
N THR A 35 45.04 4.87 -6.51
CA THR A 35 43.77 4.12 -6.64
C THR A 35 42.50 4.96 -6.36
N PRO A 36 42.23 6.04 -7.12
CA PRO A 36 40.94 6.75 -7.03
C PRO A 36 39.72 5.86 -7.34
N ALA A 37 39.90 4.82 -8.15
CA ALA A 37 38.83 3.93 -8.58
C ALA A 37 38.35 2.96 -7.48
N LEU A 38 39.24 2.50 -6.58
CA LEU A 38 38.88 1.53 -5.54
C LEU A 38 38.01 2.16 -4.44
N HIS A 39 38.26 3.43 -4.10
CA HIS A 39 37.43 4.18 -3.18
C HIS A 39 36.05 4.52 -3.78
N ALA A 40 35.97 4.86 -5.07
CA ALA A 40 34.68 5.12 -5.74
C ALA A 40 33.79 3.86 -5.87
N VAL A 41 34.40 2.69 -6.11
CA VAL A 41 33.68 1.41 -6.17
C VAL A 41 33.19 0.99 -4.77
N SER A 42 34.00 1.21 -3.73
CA SER A 42 33.59 0.94 -2.35
C SER A 42 32.52 1.92 -1.86
N ASP A 43 32.55 3.18 -2.30
CA ASP A 43 31.50 4.17 -2.07
C ASP A 43 30.16 3.80 -2.71
N THR A 44 30.20 3.30 -3.94
CA THR A 44 29.00 2.84 -4.65
C THR A 44 28.40 1.64 -3.95
N ARG A 45 29.24 0.67 -3.60
CA ARG A 45 28.81 -0.52 -2.86
C ARG A 45 28.27 -0.19 -1.48
N LEU A 46 28.86 0.78 -0.80
CA LEU A 46 28.40 1.26 0.49
C LEU A 46 27.03 1.95 0.38
N ARG A 47 26.80 2.77 -0.66
CA ARG A 47 25.49 3.39 -0.93
C ARG A 47 24.43 2.34 -1.25
N GLU A 48 24.74 1.36 -2.10
CA GLU A 48 23.83 0.25 -2.39
C GLU A 48 23.44 -0.54 -1.13
N LEU A 49 24.40 -0.79 -0.24
CA LEU A 49 24.15 -1.47 1.04
C LEU A 49 23.29 -0.60 1.96
N MET A 50 23.56 0.70 2.03
CA MET A 50 22.75 1.63 2.82
C MET A 50 21.33 1.75 2.27
N ASP A 51 21.15 1.84 0.95
CA ASP A 51 19.83 1.89 0.29
C ASP A 51 19.07 0.58 0.47
N SER A 52 19.77 -0.56 0.43
CA SER A 52 19.22 -1.88 0.72
C SER A 52 18.78 -1.99 2.18
N MET A 53 19.60 -1.55 3.13
CA MET A 53 19.25 -1.50 4.56
C MET A 53 18.08 -0.55 4.85
N ASN A 54 18.05 0.60 4.16
CA ASN A 54 16.98 1.58 4.27
C ASN A 54 15.66 1.01 3.72
N SER A 55 15.70 0.34 2.57
CA SER A 55 14.54 -0.34 1.98
C SER A 55 14.01 -1.46 2.90
N LEU A 56 14.91 -2.27 3.48
CA LEU A 56 14.56 -3.33 4.44
C LEU A 56 14.00 -2.78 5.76
N MET A 57 14.44 -1.60 6.20
CA MET A 57 13.83 -0.89 7.33
C MET A 57 12.45 -0.34 6.96
N PHE A 58 12.29 0.25 5.76
CA PHE A 58 11.03 0.84 5.30
C PHE A 58 9.95 -0.15 4.88
N GLU A 59 10.29 -1.39 4.52
CA GLU A 59 9.29 -2.47 4.37
C GLU A 59 8.48 -2.69 5.68
N ARG A 60 9.06 -2.33 6.83
CA ARG A 60 8.41 -2.33 8.15
C ARG A 60 7.85 -0.98 8.60
N PHE A 61 8.22 0.11 7.91
CA PHE A 61 7.84 1.49 8.20
C PHE A 61 7.37 2.19 6.91
N MET A 62 6.42 1.59 6.19
CA MET A 62 5.75 2.30 5.11
C MET A 62 5.10 3.56 5.69
N ALA A 63 5.35 4.71 5.07
CA ALA A 63 4.63 5.92 5.45
C ALA A 63 3.13 5.72 5.13
N GLU A 64 2.24 6.35 5.90
CA GLU A 64 0.78 6.23 5.69
C GLU A 64 0.35 6.40 4.20
N PRO A 65 0.93 7.34 3.41
CA PRO A 65 0.61 7.44 1.99
C PRO A 65 1.00 6.21 1.16
N ASP A 66 2.11 5.54 1.48
CA ASP A 66 2.55 4.34 0.78
C ASP A 66 1.65 3.14 1.13
N ILE A 67 1.20 3.05 2.38
CA ILE A 67 0.21 2.06 2.82
C ILE A 67 -1.10 2.25 2.06
N ASP A 68 -1.59 3.48 1.96
CA ASP A 68 -2.83 3.79 1.25
C ASP A 68 -2.73 3.53 -0.26
N HIS A 69 -1.58 3.83 -0.86
CA HIS A 69 -1.29 3.48 -2.25
C HIS A 69 -1.29 1.96 -2.47
N GLN A 70 -0.63 1.18 -1.59
CA GLN A 70 -0.65 -0.27 -1.68
C GLN A 70 -2.05 -0.85 -1.49
N ARG A 71 -2.81 -0.36 -0.49
CA ARG A 71 -4.22 -0.74 -0.28
C ARG A 71 -5.06 -0.51 -1.54
N ARG A 72 -4.87 0.62 -2.20
CA ARG A 72 -5.55 0.94 -3.46
C ARG A 72 -5.20 -0.05 -4.57
N ILE A 73 -3.92 -0.41 -4.72
CA ILE A 73 -3.49 -1.43 -5.69
C ILE A 73 -4.16 -2.77 -5.39
N TYR A 74 -4.16 -3.21 -4.14
CA TYR A 74 -4.79 -4.48 -3.76
C TYR A 74 -6.31 -4.46 -3.97
N ALA A 75 -6.97 -3.35 -3.66
CA ALA A 75 -8.40 -3.19 -3.93
C ALA A 75 -8.70 -3.33 -5.44
N LEU A 76 -7.89 -2.73 -6.32
CA LEU A 76 -8.07 -2.90 -7.77
C LEU A 76 -7.84 -4.35 -8.23
N LYS A 77 -6.88 -5.07 -7.64
CA LYS A 77 -6.68 -6.51 -7.92
C LYS A 77 -7.89 -7.34 -7.47
N ILE A 78 -8.50 -6.98 -6.34
CA ILE A 78 -9.72 -7.63 -5.84
C ILE A 78 -10.90 -7.36 -6.79
N ALA A 79 -11.02 -6.14 -7.31
CA ALA A 79 -12.05 -5.80 -8.29
C ALA A 79 -11.93 -6.64 -9.58
N ASP A 80 -10.72 -6.76 -10.13
CA ASP A 80 -10.43 -7.61 -11.30
C ASP A 80 -10.75 -9.09 -11.04
N ALA A 81 -10.37 -9.61 -9.87
CA ALA A 81 -10.70 -10.98 -9.49
C ALA A 81 -12.21 -11.21 -9.34
N ALA A 82 -12.93 -10.25 -8.74
CA ALA A 82 -14.37 -10.31 -8.58
C ALA A 82 -15.10 -10.27 -9.94
N ASP A 83 -14.63 -9.45 -10.88
CA ASP A 83 -15.15 -9.40 -12.25
C ASP A 83 -15.00 -10.75 -12.97
N LYS A 84 -13.81 -11.35 -12.89
CA LYS A 84 -13.52 -12.68 -13.47
C LYS A 84 -14.38 -13.77 -12.84
N LEU A 85 -14.62 -13.71 -11.53
CA LEU A 85 -15.50 -14.65 -10.84
C LEU A 85 -16.96 -14.49 -11.32
N GLY A 86 -17.47 -13.27 -11.42
CA GLY A 86 -18.80 -13.00 -11.97
C GLY A 86 -18.98 -13.56 -13.38
N ALA A 87 -18.01 -13.31 -14.28
CA ALA A 87 -18.01 -13.87 -15.63
C ALA A 87 -17.96 -15.41 -15.65
N THR A 88 -17.25 -16.02 -14.70
CA THR A 88 -17.21 -17.48 -14.53
C THR A 88 -18.58 -18.03 -14.10
N VAL A 89 -19.26 -17.33 -13.18
CA VAL A 89 -20.62 -17.69 -12.74
C VAL A 89 -21.61 -17.62 -13.92
N ASP A 90 -21.48 -16.63 -14.79
CA ASP A 90 -22.31 -16.53 -16.00
C ASP A 90 -22.11 -17.70 -16.95
N SER A 91 -20.85 -18.10 -17.16
CA SER A 91 -20.53 -19.30 -17.93
C SER A 91 -21.14 -20.56 -17.30
N ILE A 92 -21.10 -20.69 -15.97
CA ILE A 92 -21.73 -21.81 -15.24
C ILE A 92 -23.26 -21.80 -15.47
N LEU A 93 -23.92 -20.65 -15.29
CA LEU A 93 -25.36 -20.50 -15.48
C LEU A 93 -25.80 -20.82 -16.91
N SER A 94 -25.00 -20.46 -17.92
CA SER A 94 -25.28 -20.77 -19.32
C SER A 94 -25.25 -22.29 -19.62
N ARG A 95 -24.51 -23.06 -18.81
CA ARG A 95 -24.36 -24.51 -18.94
C ARG A 95 -25.25 -25.30 -17.99
N LEU A 96 -26.00 -24.63 -17.12
CA LEU A 96 -26.89 -25.26 -16.14
C LEU A 96 -27.83 -26.32 -16.75
N PRO A 97 -28.45 -26.11 -17.92
CA PRO A 97 -29.32 -27.13 -18.53
C PRO A 97 -28.58 -28.41 -18.95
N ALA A 98 -27.26 -28.34 -19.14
CA ALA A 98 -26.41 -29.48 -19.47
C ALA A 98 -25.91 -30.22 -18.22
N LEU A 99 -26.21 -29.73 -17.02
CA LEU A 99 -25.94 -30.44 -15.78
C LEU A 99 -27.05 -31.47 -15.55
N ASN A 100 -26.68 -32.69 -15.15
CA ASN A 100 -27.62 -33.77 -14.82
C ASN A 100 -28.28 -33.55 -13.45
N LEU A 101 -28.91 -32.39 -13.26
CA LEU A 101 -29.61 -31.98 -12.05
C LEU A 101 -31.13 -32.11 -12.24
N SER A 102 -31.85 -32.51 -11.19
CA SER A 102 -33.32 -32.45 -11.18
C SER A 102 -33.82 -31.01 -11.36
N PRO A 103 -35.08 -30.79 -11.76
CA PRO A 103 -35.65 -29.43 -11.84
C PRO A 103 -35.55 -28.64 -10.52
N GLU A 104 -35.74 -29.29 -9.39
CA GLU A 104 -35.60 -28.69 -8.05
C GLU A 104 -34.13 -28.34 -7.77
N GLU A 105 -33.21 -29.25 -8.06
CA GLU A 105 -31.76 -29.02 -7.91
C GLU A 105 -31.27 -27.88 -8.80
N GLN A 106 -31.73 -27.80 -10.05
CA GLN A 106 -31.42 -26.69 -10.95
C GLN A 106 -31.93 -25.35 -10.41
N THR A 107 -33.09 -25.34 -9.77
CA THR A 107 -33.66 -24.13 -9.15
C THR A 107 -32.78 -23.65 -7.99
N VAL A 108 -32.40 -24.56 -7.09
CA VAL A 108 -31.52 -24.25 -5.95
C VAL A 108 -30.13 -23.82 -6.43
N PHE A 109 -29.57 -24.54 -7.40
CA PHE A 109 -28.28 -24.22 -7.99
C PHE A 109 -28.29 -22.82 -8.63
N ARG A 110 -29.31 -22.52 -9.43
CA ARG A 110 -29.49 -21.21 -10.07
C ARG A 110 -29.57 -20.10 -9.03
N ALA A 111 -30.35 -20.29 -7.97
CA ALA A 111 -30.50 -19.28 -6.92
C ALA A 111 -29.16 -18.96 -6.25
N LEU A 112 -28.35 -19.99 -5.91
CA LEU A 112 -27.02 -19.80 -5.33
C LEU A 112 -26.03 -19.15 -6.30
N ALA A 113 -26.06 -19.55 -7.56
CA ALA A 113 -25.21 -18.95 -8.60
C ALA A 113 -25.57 -17.48 -8.85
N VAL A 114 -26.86 -17.13 -8.95
CA VAL A 114 -27.29 -15.72 -9.09
C VAL A 114 -26.87 -14.91 -7.86
N LYS A 115 -27.06 -15.42 -6.65
CA LYS A 115 -26.59 -14.77 -5.43
C LYS A 115 -25.08 -14.53 -5.45
N LEU A 116 -24.30 -15.52 -5.90
CA LEU A 116 -22.85 -15.39 -6.02
C LEU A 116 -22.48 -14.29 -7.02
N ARG A 117 -23.15 -14.23 -8.18
CA ARG A 117 -22.96 -13.18 -9.17
C ARG A 117 -23.18 -11.79 -8.57
N GLU A 118 -24.31 -11.56 -7.91
CA GLU A 118 -24.64 -10.29 -7.27
C GLU A 118 -23.61 -9.88 -6.20
N GLN A 119 -23.17 -10.84 -5.38
CA GLN A 119 -22.13 -10.62 -4.37
C GLN A 119 -20.79 -10.23 -5.00
N THR A 120 -20.41 -10.85 -6.13
CA THR A 120 -19.18 -10.51 -6.85
C THR A 120 -19.25 -9.15 -7.53
N GLU A 121 -20.41 -8.77 -8.07
CA GLU A 121 -20.63 -7.42 -8.62
C GLU A 121 -20.54 -6.35 -7.52
N SER A 122 -21.10 -6.62 -6.34
CA SER A 122 -20.98 -5.74 -5.17
C SER A 122 -19.54 -5.61 -4.69
N LEU A 123 -18.82 -6.74 -4.53
CA LEU A 123 -17.41 -6.75 -4.13
C LEU A 123 -16.53 -5.97 -5.11
N LYS A 124 -16.74 -6.15 -6.41
CA LYS A 124 -16.06 -5.37 -7.46
C LYS A 124 -16.28 -3.87 -7.25
N ALA A 125 -17.54 -3.45 -7.13
CA ALA A 125 -17.88 -2.04 -6.98
C ALA A 125 -17.32 -1.42 -5.68
N GLN A 126 -17.31 -2.17 -4.58
CA GLN A 126 -16.72 -1.73 -3.31
C GLN A 126 -15.20 -1.56 -3.44
N ALA A 127 -14.53 -2.51 -4.09
CA ALA A 127 -13.09 -2.47 -4.28
C ALA A 127 -12.65 -1.35 -5.26
N GLU A 128 -13.39 -1.13 -6.36
CA GLU A 128 -13.18 0.00 -7.28
C GLU A 128 -13.33 1.37 -6.59
N ARG A 129 -14.23 1.47 -5.59
CA ARG A 129 -14.45 2.67 -4.78
C ARG A 129 -13.51 2.80 -3.58
N ASN A 130 -12.51 1.92 -3.44
CA ASN A 130 -11.58 1.90 -2.30
C ASN A 130 -12.29 1.76 -0.94
N GLN A 131 -13.45 1.10 -0.89
CA GLN A 131 -14.20 0.89 0.35
C GLN A 131 -13.56 -0.25 1.15
N ILE A 132 -12.31 -0.07 1.62
CA ILE A 132 -11.46 -1.12 2.20
C ILE A 132 -12.18 -1.87 3.33
N ASP A 133 -12.87 -1.16 4.22
CA ASP A 133 -13.60 -1.75 5.35
C ASP A 133 -14.78 -2.64 4.93
N ALA A 134 -15.28 -2.47 3.71
CA ALA A 134 -16.38 -3.29 3.18
C ALA A 134 -15.88 -4.55 2.44
N ILE A 135 -14.61 -4.60 2.06
CA ILE A 135 -14.05 -5.68 1.23
C ILE A 135 -14.04 -7.02 1.98
N GLU A 136 -13.58 -7.04 3.23
CA GLU A 136 -13.49 -8.28 4.03
C GLU A 136 -14.88 -8.91 4.28
N PRO A 137 -15.89 -8.18 4.77
CA PRO A 137 -17.24 -8.72 4.90
C PRO A 137 -17.85 -9.22 3.58
N ALA A 138 -17.53 -8.58 2.45
CA ALA A 138 -18.01 -9.00 1.14
C ALA A 138 -17.32 -10.29 0.66
N LEU A 139 -16.02 -10.45 0.94
CA LEU A 139 -15.28 -11.70 0.68
C LEU A 139 -15.85 -12.87 1.50
N ASP A 140 -16.19 -12.64 2.77
CA ASP A 140 -16.82 -13.66 3.63
C ASP A 140 -18.17 -14.11 3.08
N GLN A 141 -18.98 -13.16 2.59
CA GLN A 141 -20.26 -13.46 1.95
C GLN A 141 -20.11 -14.28 0.68
N VAL A 142 -19.13 -13.96 -0.17
CA VAL A 142 -18.77 -14.73 -1.37
C VAL A 142 -18.34 -16.15 -0.97
N ALA A 143 -17.43 -16.26 0.01
CA ALA A 143 -16.91 -17.55 0.48
C ALA A 143 -18.01 -18.44 1.09
N ALA A 144 -18.95 -17.85 1.84
CA ALA A 144 -20.09 -18.57 2.40
C ALA A 144 -21.02 -19.12 1.30
N THR A 145 -21.29 -18.35 0.25
CA THR A 145 -22.10 -18.81 -0.89
C THR A 145 -21.40 -19.93 -1.67
N CYS A 146 -20.10 -19.77 -1.94
CA CYS A 146 -19.28 -20.82 -2.57
C CYS A 146 -19.33 -22.12 -1.75
N SER A 147 -19.13 -22.02 -0.44
CA SER A 147 -19.16 -23.17 0.48
C SER A 147 -20.54 -23.84 0.51
N SER A 148 -21.61 -23.05 0.53
CA SER A 148 -22.99 -23.56 0.51
C SER A 148 -23.30 -24.32 -0.78
N CYS A 149 -22.92 -23.75 -1.93
CA CYS A 149 -23.08 -24.40 -3.23
C CYS A 149 -22.29 -25.71 -3.29
N HIS A 150 -21.01 -25.69 -2.92
CA HIS A 150 -20.20 -26.90 -2.91
C HIS A 150 -20.68 -27.95 -1.92
N ALA A 151 -21.20 -27.57 -0.76
CA ALA A 151 -21.75 -28.53 0.21
C ALA A 151 -22.96 -29.28 -0.37
N LEU A 152 -23.81 -28.61 -1.15
CA LEU A 152 -25.00 -29.20 -1.75
C LEU A 152 -24.69 -30.07 -2.97
N PHE A 153 -23.78 -29.61 -3.85
CA PHE A 153 -23.61 -30.23 -5.18
C PHE A 153 -22.31 -31.03 -5.36
N ARG A 154 -21.36 -31.03 -4.41
CA ARG A 154 -20.09 -31.79 -4.51
C ARG A 154 -20.28 -33.32 -4.59
N LYS A 155 -21.39 -33.86 -4.09
CA LYS A 155 -21.69 -35.30 -4.15
C LYS A 155 -22.31 -35.77 -5.47
N LEU A 156 -22.60 -34.86 -6.41
CA LEU A 156 -23.25 -35.17 -7.69
C LEU A 156 -22.25 -35.38 -8.84
N GLY A 157 -20.95 -35.23 -8.57
CA GLY A 157 -19.88 -35.61 -9.49
C GLY A 157 -19.46 -37.06 -9.26
N ASN A 158 -20.17 -38.01 -9.89
CA ASN A 158 -19.67 -39.36 -10.16
C ASN A 158 -18.98 -39.35 -11.52
#